data_AF-A0A9D8PKV5-F1
#
_entry.id   AF-A0A9D8PKV5-F1
#
_cell.length_a   1.000
_cell.length_b   1.000
_cell.length_c   1.000
_cell.angle_alpha   90.00
_cell.angle_beta   90.00
_cell.angle_gamma   90.00
#
_symmetry.space_group_name_H-M   'P 1'
#
loop_
_entity.id
_entity.type
_entity.pdbx_description
1 polymer ?
#
loop_
_entity_poly.entity_id
_entity_poly.type
_entity_poly.pdbx_seq_one_letter_code
_entity_poly.pdbx_strand_id
1 'polypeptide(L)'
;MTDRRQRIHELVLALLAHQDDLDLLLEDGGAVGPGPGELSNHPGQAMKRSQRVIRRYQALVHSAVTLDALIDQELTESPLASSMGGPAGPSTAAG
;
A
#
# COMPACT_ATOMS: atom_id res chain seq x y z
N MET A 1 16.58 -3.87 -6.79
CA MET A 1 15.45 -3.00 -7.21
C MET A 1 14.13 -3.76 -7.28
N THR A 2 14.13 -5.04 -7.65
CA THR A 2 12.91 -5.87 -7.83
C THR A 2 12.19 -6.19 -6.51
N ASP A 3 12.90 -6.42 -5.41
CA ASP A 3 12.28 -6.84 -4.13
C ASP A 3 11.39 -5.77 -3.51
N ARG A 4 11.82 -4.51 -3.53
CA ARG A 4 11.03 -3.39 -2.99
C ARG A 4 9.74 -3.18 -3.79
N ARG A 5 9.85 -3.22 -5.13
CA ARG A 5 8.69 -3.10 -6.01
C ARG A 5 7.69 -4.25 -5.76
N GLN A 6 8.19 -5.46 -5.53
CA GLN A 6 7.36 -6.62 -5.23
C GLN A 6 6.61 -6.46 -3.90
N ARG A 7 7.29 -6.05 -2.83
CA ARG A 7 6.63 -5.79 -1.53
C ARG A 7 5.56 -4.71 -1.61
N ILE A 8 5.86 -3.59 -2.28
CA ILE A 8 4.88 -2.52 -2.50
C ILE A 8 3.68 -3.06 -3.28
N HIS A 9 3.92 -3.88 -4.31
CA HIS A 9 2.83 -4.48 -5.08
C HIS A 9 1.94 -5.39 -4.23
N GLU A 10 2.53 -6.23 -3.38
CA GLU A 10 1.78 -7.10 -2.46
C GLU A 10 0.97 -6.29 -1.44
N LEU A 11 1.55 -5.20 -0.89
CA LEU A 11 0.84 -4.27 -0.03
C LEU A 11 -0.32 -3.59 -0.75
N VAL A 12 -0.14 -3.17 -2.00
CA VAL A 12 -1.24 -2.60 -2.81
C VAL A 12 -2.35 -3.62 -3.01
N LEU A 13 -2.03 -4.87 -3.34
CA LEU A 13 -3.04 -5.93 -3.51
C LEU A 13 -3.81 -6.19 -2.21
N ALA A 14 -3.12 -6.23 -1.07
CA ALA A 14 -3.76 -6.42 0.23
C ALA A 14 -4.70 -5.25 0.60
N LEU A 15 -4.28 -4.01 0.33
CA LEU A 15 -5.12 -2.83 0.53
C LEU A 15 -6.31 -2.78 -0.43
N LEU A 16 -6.13 -3.23 -1.67
CA LEU A 16 -7.19 -3.31 -2.68
C LEU A 16 -8.26 -4.32 -2.27
N ALA A 17 -7.85 -5.47 -1.71
CA ALA A 17 -8.77 -6.52 -1.23
C ALA A 17 -9.62 -6.08 -0.02
N HIS A 18 -9.23 -5.02 0.68
CA HIS A 18 -10.00 -4.39 1.76
C HIS A 18 -10.89 -3.22 1.30
N GLN A 19 -10.87 -2.87 0.01
CA GLN A 19 -11.77 -1.86 -0.53
C GLN A 19 -12.94 -2.51 -1.26
N ASP A 20 -14.09 -2.58 -0.59
CA ASP A 20 -15.34 -3.11 -1.17
C ASP A 20 -15.93 -2.21 -2.27
N ASP A 21 -15.58 -0.91 -2.30
CA ASP A 21 -16.23 0.12 -3.14
C ASP A 21 -15.33 0.66 -4.27
N LEU A 22 -14.39 -0.15 -4.77
CA LEU A 22 -13.57 0.23 -5.92
C LEU A 22 -14.37 0.07 -7.20
N ASP A 23 -15.21 1.07 -7.44
CA ASP A 23 -16.07 1.22 -8.60
C ASP A 23 -15.23 1.11 -9.89
N LEU A 24 -15.19 -0.07 -10.49
CA LEU A 24 -14.32 -0.36 -11.63
C LEU A 24 -14.78 0.49 -12.81
N LEU A 25 -13.81 1.13 -13.48
CA LEU A 25 -14.02 2.00 -14.64
C LEU A 25 -14.81 1.34 -15.79
N LEU A 26 -14.93 0.02 -15.77
CA LEU A 26 -15.46 -0.82 -16.85
C LEU A 26 -16.54 -1.81 -16.39
N GLU A 27 -17.07 -1.69 -15.17
CA GLU A 27 -18.27 -2.45 -14.83
C GLU A 27 -19.50 -1.76 -15.42
N ASP A 28 -19.63 -1.95 -16.73
CA ASP A 28 -20.83 -1.64 -17.47
C ASP A 28 -21.96 -2.53 -16.91
N GLY A 29 -22.91 -1.92 -16.20
CA GLY A 29 -24.20 -2.53 -15.86
C GLY A 29 -24.53 -2.80 -14.38
N GLY A 30 -23.72 -2.33 -13.43
CA GLY A 30 -23.78 -2.86 -12.05
C GLY A 30 -24.37 -2.02 -10.91
N ALA A 31 -24.69 -0.72 -11.05
CA ALA A 31 -25.31 0.02 -9.93
C ALA A 31 -26.02 1.31 -10.36
N VAL A 32 -27.35 1.26 -10.35
CA VAL A 32 -28.32 2.37 -10.15
C VAL A 32 -28.01 3.67 -10.91
N GLY A 33 -28.02 3.62 -12.24
CA GLY A 33 -27.93 4.80 -13.10
C GLY A 33 -28.29 4.43 -14.55
N PRO A 34 -28.85 5.39 -15.33
CA PRO A 34 -29.43 5.10 -16.64
C PRO A 34 -28.39 4.49 -17.59
N GLY A 35 -28.84 3.48 -18.33
CA GLY A 35 -28.02 2.47 -18.99
C GLY A 35 -27.02 2.96 -20.04
N PRO A 36 -26.34 2.03 -20.74
CA PRO A 36 -25.17 2.29 -21.59
C PRO A 36 -25.41 3.29 -22.75
N GLY A 37 -26.66 3.64 -23.06
CA GLY A 37 -27.01 4.72 -23.98
C GLY A 37 -26.91 6.15 -23.42
N GLU A 38 -26.93 6.36 -22.10
CA GLU A 38 -26.86 7.70 -21.49
C GLU A 38 -25.44 8.17 -21.15
N LEU A 39 -24.49 7.26 -20.97
CA LEU A 39 -23.07 7.61 -20.74
C LEU A 39 -22.44 8.28 -21.97
N SER A 40 -22.88 7.94 -23.18
CA SER A 40 -22.51 8.68 -24.41
C SER A 40 -23.02 10.12 -24.44
N ASN A 41 -24.01 10.47 -23.61
CA ASN A 41 -24.61 11.80 -23.58
C ASN A 41 -23.97 12.73 -22.53
N HIS A 42 -23.17 12.20 -21.59
CA HIS A 42 -22.58 12.97 -20.49
C HIS A 42 -21.08 12.66 -20.26
N PRO A 43 -20.19 13.01 -21.22
CA PRO A 43 -18.74 12.77 -21.10
C PRO A 43 -18.11 13.42 -19.85
N GLY A 44 -18.70 14.52 -19.36
CA GLY A 44 -18.27 15.16 -18.12
C GLY A 44 -18.49 14.33 -16.86
N GLN A 45 -19.50 13.46 -16.83
CA GLN A 45 -19.76 12.57 -15.68
C GLN A 45 -18.83 11.35 -15.70
N ALA A 46 -18.59 10.77 -16.87
CA ALA A 46 -17.61 9.69 -17.06
C ALA A 46 -16.20 10.14 -16.65
N MET A 47 -15.79 11.37 -17.01
CA MET A 47 -14.51 11.94 -16.61
C MET A 47 -14.42 12.17 -15.09
N LYS A 48 -15.49 12.64 -14.44
CA LYS A 48 -15.52 12.83 -12.98
C LYS A 48 -15.43 11.50 -12.23
N ARG A 49 -16.10 10.45 -12.73
CA ARG A 49 -16.00 9.09 -12.18
C ARG A 49 -14.58 8.54 -12.35
N SER A 50 -13.97 8.71 -13.53
CA SER A 50 -12.61 8.23 -13.75
C SER A 50 -11.56 8.94 -12.92
N GLN A 51 -11.68 10.26 -12.76
CA GLN A 51 -10.83 11.02 -11.85
C GLN A 51 -10.97 10.57 -10.39
N ARG A 52 -12.19 10.22 -9.96
CA ARG A 52 -12.43 9.71 -8.60
C ARG A 52 -11.75 8.36 -8.39
N VAL A 53 -11.86 7.44 -9.33
CA VAL A 53 -11.22 6.12 -9.28
C VAL A 53 -9.70 6.25 -9.29
N ILE A 54 -9.14 7.06 -10.19
CA ILE A 54 -7.69 7.29 -10.28
C ILE A 54 -7.15 7.87 -8.97
N ARG A 55 -7.83 8.86 -8.37
CA ARG A 55 -7.40 9.44 -7.08
C ARG A 55 -7.42 8.41 -5.95
N ARG A 56 -8.41 7.51 -5.91
CA ARG A 56 -8.47 6.43 -4.91
C ARG A 56 -7.32 5.45 -5.10
N TYR A 57 -7.07 5.03 -6.33
CA TYR A 57 -5.94 4.15 -6.64
C TYR A 57 -4.59 4.80 -6.28
N GLN A 58 -4.41 6.08 -6.59
CA GLN A 58 -3.21 6.83 -6.20
C GLN A 58 -3.04 6.90 -4.67
N ALA A 59 -4.12 7.12 -3.92
CA ALA A 59 -4.08 7.11 -2.46
C ALA A 59 -3.64 5.74 -1.91
N LEU A 60 -4.17 4.64 -2.47
CA LEU A 60 -3.79 3.28 -2.08
C LEU A 60 -2.31 2.98 -2.35
N VAL A 61 -1.82 3.33 -3.54
CA VAL A 61 -0.40 3.17 -3.88
C VAL A 61 0.47 3.99 -2.94
N HIS A 62 0.08 5.22 -2.64
CA HIS A 62 0.82 6.06 -1.71
C HIS A 62 0.87 5.45 -0.30
N SER A 63 -0.26 4.94 0.21
CA SER A 63 -0.32 4.22 1.49
C SER A 63 0.59 3.00 1.52
N ALA A 64 0.61 2.19 0.46
CA ALA A 64 1.49 1.02 0.37
C ALA A 64 2.98 1.41 0.40
N VAL A 65 3.36 2.49 -0.28
CA VAL A 65 4.73 3.02 -0.25
C VAL A 65 5.11 3.52 1.15
N THR A 66 4.21 4.22 1.83
CA THR A 66 4.44 4.67 3.21
C THR A 66 4.61 3.49 4.16
N LEU A 67 3.76 2.45 4.05
CA LEU A 67 3.87 1.25 4.86
C LEU A 67 5.19 0.50 4.60
N ASP A 68 5.61 0.32 3.34
CA ASP A 68 6.92 -0.27 3.03
C ASP A 68 8.06 0.53 3.66
N ALA A 69 8.00 1.86 3.63
CA ALA A 69 9.01 2.72 4.24
C ALA A 69 9.04 2.63 5.78
N LEU A 70 7.89 2.51 6.43
CA LEU A 70 7.79 2.31 7.88
C LEU A 70 8.32 0.94 8.30
N ILE A 71 7.96 -0.12 7.56
CA ILE A 71 8.47 -1.48 7.80
C ILE A 71 9.99 -1.52 7.63
N ASP A 72 10.52 -0.86 6.60
CA ASP A 72 11.98 -0.78 6.37
C ASP A 72 12.71 -0.07 7.53
N GLN A 73 12.11 0.97 8.10
CA GLN A 73 12.61 1.64 9.30
C GLN A 73 12.61 0.69 10.51
N GLU A 74 11.50 0.02 10.80
CA GLU A 74 11.40 -0.93 11.93
C GLU A 74 12.43 -2.06 11.83
N LEU A 75 12.65 -2.61 10.63
CA LEU A 75 13.65 -3.65 10.39
C LEU A 75 15.08 -3.13 10.53
N THR A 76 15.34 -1.87 10.17
CA THR A 76 16.66 -1.22 10.25
C THR A 76 16.98 -0.70 11.65
N GLU A 77 15.97 -0.40 12.48
CA GLU A 77 16.12 0.01 13.89
C GLU A 77 16.22 -1.18 14.86
N SER A 78 15.87 -2.39 14.40
CA SER A 78 16.04 -3.66 15.12
C SER A 78 17.46 -4.31 15.20
N PRO A 79 18.62 -3.65 14.96
CA PRO A 79 19.92 -4.26 15.25
C PRO A 79 20.36 -4.18 16.72
N LEU A 80 19.73 -3.31 17.53
CA LEU A 80 20.22 -3.02 18.89
C LEU A 80 19.98 -4.16 19.89
N ALA A 81 19.06 -5.10 19.60
CA ALA A 81 18.84 -6.28 20.45
C ALA A 81 19.92 -7.37 20.30
N SER A 82 20.68 -7.40 19.20
CA SER A 82 21.72 -8.42 18.96
C SER A 82 23.10 -8.05 19.52
N SER A 83 23.26 -6.82 20.05
CA SER A 83 24.54 -6.32 20.58
C SER A 83 24.65 -6.38 22.12
N MET A 84 23.54 -6.58 22.84
CA MET A 84 23.52 -6.59 24.32
C MET A 84 23.56 -7.99 24.96
N GLY A 85 24.13 -8.99 24.26
CA GLY A 85 24.24 -10.38 24.72
C GLY A 85 25.68 -10.91 24.73
N GLY A 86 26.58 -10.26 25.47
CA GLY A 86 27.94 -10.77 25.74
C GLY A 86 28.29 -10.59 27.23
N PRO A 87 28.53 -11.67 28.00
CA PRO A 87 28.43 -11.64 29.46
C PRO A 87 29.59 -10.93 30.16
N ALA A 88 29.22 -10.30 31.28
CA ALA A 88 30.11 -9.71 32.26
C ALA A 88 30.96 -10.77 33.00
N GLY A 89 32.28 -10.52 33.02
CA GLY A 89 33.22 -10.89 34.09
C GLY A 89 33.97 -12.23 33.97
N PRO A 90 35.08 -12.44 34.72
CA PRO A 90 35.58 -11.60 35.82
C PRO A 90 37.04 -11.12 35.68
N SER A 91 37.27 -9.97 36.31
CA SER A 91 38.57 -9.55 36.83
C SER A 91 39.14 -10.59 37.81
N THR A 92 40.37 -11.04 37.59
CA THR A 92 41.29 -11.71 38.54
C THR A 92 42.68 -11.59 37.89
N ALA A 93 43.48 -10.59 38.26
CA ALA A 93 44.39 -10.54 39.41
C ALA A 93 45.59 -11.49 39.30
N ALA A 94 46.78 -10.89 39.46
CA ALA A 94 48.08 -11.46 39.83
C ALA A 94 48.96 -12.08 38.74
N GLY A 95 50.21 -11.58 38.67
CA GLY A 95 51.34 -12.16 37.93
C GLY A 95 52.38 -11.12 37.56
#